data_AF-A0A536YZK7-F1
#
_entry.id   AF-A0A536YZK7-F1
#
_cell.length_a   1.000
_cell.length_b   1.000
_cell.length_c   1.000
_cell.angle_alpha   90.00
_cell.angle_beta   90.00
_cell.angle_gamma   90.00
#
_symmetry.space_group_name_H-M   'P 1'
#
loop_
_entity.id
_entity.type
_entity.pdbx_description
1 polymer ?
#
loop_
_entity_poly.entity_id
_entity_poly.type
_entity_poly.pdbx_seq_one_letter_code
_entity_poly.pdbx_strand_id
1 'polypeptide(L)'
;RAGWIVFCDADNLLAPSFSVELFNRTSAGTYLRTLRDTRWGTRRHNVPLACETATFWSVGGYDDAFDGWGVEDREFIDRLSRSGIREVLGPANLVDTLRHGNAERSSLYEHGIEVSMAINNYYCQIKQRYFETTERWFTDEQRYSTYKRVKLAVLDSLADRESETIFEIPIIDSVPPWTARLAARSVRQFRDTKCEFLARLAQMSAES
;
A
#
# COMPACT_ATOMS: atom_id res chain seq x y z
N ARG A 1 16.06 -25.48 1.96
CA ARG A 1 16.21 -24.00 1.90
C ARG A 1 14.80 -23.43 1.99
N ALA A 2 14.55 -22.45 2.87
CA ALA A 2 13.29 -21.70 2.82
C ALA A 2 13.22 -20.96 1.48
N GLY A 3 12.08 -21.03 0.79
CA GLY A 3 11.87 -20.29 -0.45
C GLY A 3 11.80 -18.80 -0.16
N TRP A 4 12.47 -18.00 -0.99
CA TRP A 4 12.35 -16.54 -1.00
C TRP A 4 11.55 -16.13 -2.23
N ILE A 5 10.68 -15.13 -2.07
CA ILE A 5 9.95 -14.51 -3.18
C ILE A 5 10.47 -13.07 -3.31
N VAL A 6 10.63 -12.62 -4.55
CA VAL A 6 10.96 -11.24 -4.90
C VAL A 6 9.84 -10.71 -5.79
N PHE A 7 9.19 -9.64 -5.34
CA PHE A 7 8.24 -8.87 -6.13
C PHE A 7 9.00 -7.76 -6.83
N CYS A 8 8.75 -7.56 -8.12
CA CYS A 8 9.49 -6.65 -8.97
C CYS A 8 8.56 -6.19 -10.08
N ASP A 9 8.56 -4.90 -10.39
CA ASP A 9 7.83 -4.42 -11.57
C ASP A 9 8.52 -4.92 -12.84
N ALA A 10 7.74 -5.09 -13.91
CA ALA A 10 8.26 -5.47 -15.23
C ALA A 10 9.19 -4.42 -15.85
N ASP A 11 9.17 -3.19 -15.33
CA ASP A 11 9.99 -2.06 -15.78
C ASP A 11 11.24 -1.85 -14.90
N ASN A 12 11.48 -2.70 -13.91
CA ASN A 12 12.65 -2.62 -13.05
C ASN A 12 13.88 -3.22 -13.73
N LEU A 13 15.00 -2.52 -13.63
CA LEU A 13 16.32 -2.96 -14.09
C LEU A 13 17.14 -3.37 -12.88
N LEU A 14 17.33 -4.69 -12.70
CA LEU A 14 18.09 -5.23 -11.58
C LEU A 14 19.58 -5.31 -11.90
N ALA A 15 20.42 -4.88 -10.95
CA ALA A 15 21.87 -5.03 -11.07
C ALA A 15 22.25 -6.53 -11.14
N PRO A 16 23.34 -6.92 -11.85
CA PRO A 16 23.80 -8.30 -11.88
C PRO A 16 24.10 -8.90 -10.48
N SER A 17 24.46 -8.05 -9.51
CA SER A 17 24.72 -8.42 -8.12
C SER A 17 23.47 -8.48 -7.24
N PHE A 18 22.28 -8.17 -7.77
CA PHE A 18 21.04 -8.00 -6.99
C PHE A 18 20.76 -9.18 -6.06
N SER A 19 20.78 -10.41 -6.58
CA SER A 19 20.44 -11.60 -5.80
C SER A 19 21.47 -11.87 -4.69
N VAL A 20 22.77 -11.70 -4.98
CA VAL A 20 23.85 -11.90 -4.01
C VAL A 20 23.75 -10.86 -2.88
N GLU A 21 23.56 -9.60 -3.23
CA GLU A 21 23.42 -8.52 -2.25
C GLU A 21 22.15 -8.67 -1.40
N LEU A 22 21.07 -9.17 -1.99
CA LEU A 22 19.84 -9.48 -1.27
C LEU A 22 20.09 -10.60 -0.24
N PHE A 23 20.63 -11.74 -0.66
CA PHE A 23 20.84 -12.89 0.23
C PHE A 23 21.88 -12.63 1.33
N ASN A 24 22.85 -11.74 1.11
CA ASN A 24 23.82 -11.37 2.15
C ASN A 24 23.21 -10.50 3.27
N ARG A 25 22.04 -9.92 3.03
CA ARG A 25 21.38 -8.98 3.96
C ARG A 25 20.17 -9.58 4.63
N THR A 26 19.65 -10.67 4.10
CA THR A 26 18.44 -11.30 4.59
C THR A 26 18.71 -12.36 5.64
N SER A 27 17.77 -12.48 6.56
CA SER A 27 17.71 -13.53 7.58
C SER A 27 16.25 -13.87 7.87
N ALA A 28 15.99 -14.98 8.56
CA ALA A 28 14.64 -15.33 8.98
C ALA A 28 13.99 -14.17 9.75
N GLY A 29 12.69 -13.93 9.49
CA GLY A 29 11.96 -12.81 10.12
C GLY A 29 12.34 -11.42 9.58
N THR A 30 12.95 -11.33 8.40
CA THR A 30 13.20 -10.05 7.71
C THR A 30 12.48 -9.97 6.37
N TYR A 31 12.17 -8.75 5.95
CA TYR A 31 11.86 -8.44 4.57
C TYR A 31 12.82 -7.36 4.07
N LEU A 32 13.16 -7.40 2.78
CA LEU A 32 14.06 -6.46 2.15
C LEU A 32 13.27 -5.52 1.23
N ARG A 33 13.62 -4.23 1.29
CA ARG A 33 13.25 -3.22 0.30
C ARG A 33 14.49 -2.54 -0.22
N THR A 34 14.49 -2.16 -1.49
CA THR A 34 15.59 -1.40 -2.04
C THR A 34 15.42 0.09 -1.76
N LEU A 35 16.54 0.77 -1.62
CA LEU A 35 16.59 2.21 -1.79
C LEU A 35 16.58 2.55 -3.28
N ARG A 36 16.23 3.80 -3.59
CA ARG A 36 16.31 4.35 -4.94
C ARG A 36 16.73 5.81 -4.85
N ASP A 37 17.65 6.20 -5.73
CA ASP A 37 18.04 7.59 -5.88
C ASP A 37 17.01 8.35 -6.73
N THR A 38 16.52 9.46 -6.19
CA THR A 38 15.58 10.36 -6.86
C THR A 38 16.16 11.77 -6.88
N ARG A 39 15.55 12.67 -7.68
CA ARG A 39 15.91 14.10 -7.65
C ARG A 39 15.71 14.77 -6.27
N TRP A 40 15.00 14.11 -5.36
CA TRP A 40 14.71 14.57 -3.99
C TRP A 40 15.47 13.76 -2.93
N GLY A 41 16.60 13.16 -3.31
CA GLY A 41 17.41 12.30 -2.45
C GLY A 41 17.07 10.81 -2.53
N THR A 42 17.83 10.00 -1.80
CA THR A 42 17.64 8.56 -1.69
C THR A 42 16.39 8.26 -0.86
N ARG A 43 15.48 7.45 -1.40
CA ARG A 43 14.21 7.09 -0.75
C ARG A 43 13.99 5.59 -0.76
N ARG A 44 13.17 5.11 0.18
CA ARG A 44 12.68 3.73 0.17
C ARG A 44 11.81 3.51 -1.07
N HIS A 45 12.11 2.47 -1.84
CA HIS A 45 11.27 2.01 -2.93
C HIS A 45 10.30 0.95 -2.42
N ASN A 46 9.11 0.83 -2.99
CA ASN A 46 8.12 -0.16 -2.53
C ASN A 46 8.49 -1.56 -3.02
N VAL A 47 8.80 -1.68 -4.31
CA VAL A 47 9.37 -2.86 -4.95
C VAL A 47 10.67 -2.47 -5.67
N PRO A 48 11.67 -3.34 -5.84
CA PRO A 48 11.68 -4.73 -5.44
C PRO A 48 11.58 -4.95 -3.94
N LEU A 49 10.73 -5.90 -3.58
CA LEU A 49 10.48 -6.33 -2.20
C LEU A 49 10.73 -7.82 -2.12
N ALA A 50 11.47 -8.25 -1.10
CA ALA A 50 11.75 -9.67 -0.89
C ALA A 50 11.43 -10.12 0.52
N CYS A 51 10.84 -11.31 0.64
CA CYS A 51 10.59 -11.95 1.92
C CYS A 51 10.59 -13.48 1.76
N GLU A 52 10.65 -14.20 2.87
CA GLU A 52 10.44 -15.64 2.87
C GLU A 52 9.00 -15.95 2.43
N THR A 53 8.82 -17.03 1.64
CA THR A 53 7.50 -17.48 1.21
C THR A 53 6.56 -17.73 2.39
N ALA A 54 7.08 -18.26 3.49
CA ALA A 54 6.31 -18.46 4.72
C ALA A 54 5.82 -17.13 5.31
N THR A 55 6.68 -16.10 5.32
CA THR A 55 6.33 -14.75 5.79
C THR A 55 5.28 -14.08 4.91
N PHE A 56 5.38 -14.25 3.58
CA PHE A 56 4.34 -13.78 2.66
C PHE A 56 2.97 -14.35 3.00
N TRP A 57 2.89 -15.67 3.19
CA TRP A 57 1.63 -16.33 3.53
C TRP A 57 1.17 -16.08 4.96
N SER A 58 2.08 -15.91 5.93
CA SER A 58 1.70 -15.68 7.33
C SER A 58 0.98 -14.35 7.56
N VAL A 59 1.22 -13.36 6.70
CA VAL A 59 0.48 -12.08 6.72
C VAL A 59 -0.71 -12.08 5.75
N GLY A 60 -0.94 -13.18 5.02
CA GLY A 60 -2.07 -13.36 4.11
C GLY A 60 -1.87 -12.80 2.70
N GLY A 61 -0.62 -12.81 2.18
CA GLY A 61 -0.29 -12.50 0.79
C GLY A 61 -0.53 -11.05 0.38
N TYR A 62 -0.61 -10.76 -0.93
CA TYR A 62 -1.25 -9.52 -1.39
C TYR A 62 -2.76 -9.62 -1.21
N ASP A 63 -3.43 -8.46 -1.11
CA ASP A 63 -4.88 -8.40 -0.95
C ASP A 63 -5.55 -8.30 -2.32
N ASP A 64 -6.15 -9.41 -2.76
CA ASP A 64 -6.82 -9.53 -4.06
C ASP A 64 -8.12 -8.71 -4.17
N ALA A 65 -8.55 -8.03 -3.10
CA ALA A 65 -9.67 -7.10 -3.17
C ALA A 65 -9.29 -5.76 -3.80
N PHE A 66 -8.01 -5.39 -3.83
CA PHE A 66 -7.56 -4.17 -4.51
C PHE A 66 -7.88 -4.22 -6.01
N ASP A 67 -8.36 -3.10 -6.53
CA ASP A 67 -8.61 -2.88 -7.95
C ASP A 67 -8.07 -1.50 -8.35
N GLY A 68 -7.81 -1.30 -9.64
CA GLY A 68 -7.19 -0.09 -10.16
C GLY A 68 -5.70 0.04 -9.81
N TRP A 69 -5.26 1.27 -9.53
CA TRP A 69 -3.84 1.58 -9.33
C TRP A 69 -3.50 2.05 -7.91
N GLY A 70 -2.49 1.42 -7.32
CA GLY A 70 -1.66 1.93 -6.23
C GLY A 70 -2.11 1.53 -4.83
N VAL A 71 -1.16 1.70 -3.89
CA VAL A 71 -1.27 1.45 -2.44
C VAL A 71 -1.04 -0.02 -2.04
N GLU A 72 -1.22 -0.99 -2.93
CA GLU A 72 -1.08 -2.43 -2.65
C GLU A 72 0.25 -2.80 -1.98
N ASP A 73 1.38 -2.33 -2.51
CA ASP A 73 2.68 -2.61 -1.90
C ASP A 73 2.82 -1.98 -0.51
N ARG A 74 2.30 -0.75 -0.34
CA ARG A 74 2.38 -0.03 0.95
C ARG A 74 1.57 -0.74 2.01
N GLU A 75 0.40 -1.25 1.63
CA GLU A 75 -0.45 -2.04 2.51
C GLU A 75 0.22 -3.35 2.92
N PHE A 76 0.85 -4.05 1.97
CA PHE A 76 1.58 -5.27 2.26
C PHE A 76 2.78 -5.02 3.19
N ILE A 77 3.57 -3.95 2.94
CA ILE A 77 4.68 -3.52 3.80
C ILE A 77 4.21 -3.17 5.22
N ASP A 78 3.07 -2.50 5.35
CA ASP A 78 2.48 -2.18 6.65
C ASP A 78 2.11 -3.45 7.44
N ARG A 79 1.49 -4.45 6.77
CA ARG A 79 1.20 -5.76 7.39
C ARG A 79 2.45 -6.50 7.83
N LEU A 80 3.51 -6.52 7.01
CA LEU A 80 4.79 -7.12 7.38
C LEU A 80 5.36 -6.44 8.64
N SER A 81 5.39 -5.11 8.65
CA SER A 81 5.95 -4.33 9.75
C SER A 81 5.16 -4.50 11.05
N ARG A 82 3.83 -4.47 10.98
CA ARG A 82 2.92 -4.68 12.13
C ARG A 82 2.92 -6.10 12.65
N SER A 83 3.32 -7.07 11.82
CA SER A 83 3.52 -8.47 12.23
C SER A 83 4.91 -8.74 12.81
N GLY A 84 5.70 -7.69 13.08
CA GLY A 84 7.03 -7.79 13.69
C GLY A 84 8.13 -8.25 12.73
N ILE A 85 7.86 -8.32 11.43
CA ILE A 85 8.89 -8.66 10.43
C ILE A 85 9.77 -7.44 10.22
N ARG A 86 11.08 -7.61 10.36
CA ARG A 86 12.03 -6.50 10.36
C ARG A 86 12.40 -6.06 8.94
N GLU A 87 12.29 -4.77 8.66
CA GLU A 87 12.78 -4.16 7.40
C GLU A 87 14.31 -4.22 7.34
N VAL A 88 14.83 -4.59 6.18
CA VAL A 88 16.23 -4.45 5.79
C VAL A 88 16.29 -3.66 4.49
N LEU A 89 17.22 -2.71 4.42
CA LEU A 89 17.39 -1.86 3.24
C LEU A 89 18.55 -2.35 2.38
N GLY A 90 18.25 -2.55 1.09
CA GLY A 90 19.25 -2.74 0.05
C GLY A 90 19.79 -1.40 -0.45
N PRO A 91 21.04 -1.34 -0.93
CA PRO A 91 21.63 -0.12 -1.46
C PRO A 91 20.89 0.38 -2.71
N ALA A 92 20.97 1.69 -2.96
CA ALA A 92 20.19 2.37 -3.99
C ALA A 92 20.60 1.99 -5.43
N ASN A 93 21.80 1.46 -5.60
CA ASN A 93 22.37 1.07 -6.89
C ASN A 93 21.96 -0.34 -7.36
N LEU A 94 21.10 -1.05 -6.62
CA LEU A 94 20.67 -2.40 -7.00
C LEU A 94 19.53 -2.41 -8.02
N VAL A 95 18.80 -1.31 -8.13
CA VAL A 95 17.57 -1.23 -8.91
C VAL A 95 17.48 0.13 -9.58
N ASP A 96 17.26 0.12 -10.88
CA ASP A 96 16.77 1.26 -11.63
C ASP A 96 15.37 0.95 -12.21
N THR A 97 14.72 1.93 -12.82
CA THR A 97 13.40 1.77 -13.43
C THR A 97 13.40 2.41 -14.81
N LEU A 98 12.86 1.71 -15.81
CA LEU A 98 12.62 2.28 -17.13
C LEU A 98 11.74 3.52 -16.98
N ARG A 99 12.11 4.61 -17.67
CA ARG A 99 11.36 5.85 -17.60
C ARG A 99 10.11 5.73 -18.46
N HIS A 100 8.95 5.95 -17.85
CA HIS A 100 7.68 5.97 -18.54
C HIS A 100 6.71 6.97 -17.88
N GLY A 101 5.64 7.34 -18.59
CA GLY A 101 4.65 8.31 -18.13
C GLY A 101 3.56 7.67 -17.26
N ASN A 102 2.95 8.46 -16.37
CA ASN A 102 1.81 7.99 -15.57
C ASN A 102 0.55 7.70 -16.40
N ALA A 103 0.42 8.29 -17.59
CA ALA A 103 -0.74 8.10 -18.46
C ALA A 103 -0.94 6.62 -18.84
N GLU A 104 0.15 5.86 -18.96
CA GLU A 104 0.13 4.44 -19.28
C GLU A 104 -0.32 3.57 -18.09
N ARG A 105 -0.24 4.08 -16.85
CA ARG A 105 -0.48 3.30 -15.62
C ARG A 105 -1.95 3.00 -15.35
N SER A 106 -2.89 3.78 -15.93
CA SER A 106 -4.32 3.61 -15.69
C SER A 106 -5.16 3.52 -16.95
N SER A 107 -4.55 3.36 -18.11
CA SER A 107 -5.27 3.29 -19.39
C SER A 107 -6.17 2.05 -19.50
N LEU A 108 -5.88 1.00 -18.73
CA LEU A 108 -6.61 -0.27 -18.72
C LEU A 108 -7.55 -0.42 -17.53
N TYR A 109 -7.61 0.56 -16.62
CA TYR A 109 -8.48 0.51 -15.44
C TYR A 109 -9.78 1.26 -15.67
N GLU A 110 -10.84 0.83 -14.99
CA GLU A 110 -12.15 1.48 -15.00
C GLU A 110 -12.07 2.94 -14.53
N HIS A 111 -11.18 3.20 -13.57
CA HIS A 111 -11.02 4.51 -12.96
C HIS A 111 -9.58 5.02 -13.11
N GLY A 112 -9.44 6.33 -13.25
CA GLY A 112 -8.12 6.98 -13.25
C GLY A 112 -7.39 6.81 -11.92
N ILE A 113 -6.09 7.12 -11.94
CA ILE A 113 -5.19 7.03 -10.77
C ILE A 113 -5.77 7.73 -9.54
N GLU A 114 -6.34 8.93 -9.70
CA GLU A 114 -6.82 9.74 -8.59
C GLU A 114 -7.96 9.06 -7.82
N VAL A 115 -8.93 8.48 -8.54
CA VAL A 115 -10.07 7.77 -7.95
C VAL A 115 -9.62 6.43 -7.35
N SER A 116 -8.78 5.68 -8.08
CA SER A 116 -8.22 4.41 -7.57
C SER A 116 -7.47 4.61 -6.26
N MET A 117 -6.60 5.63 -6.21
CA MET A 117 -5.88 5.98 -4.99
C MET A 117 -6.82 6.41 -3.86
N ALA A 118 -7.90 7.14 -4.12
CA ALA A 118 -8.85 7.53 -3.10
C ALA A 118 -9.52 6.29 -2.46
N ILE A 119 -10.04 5.38 -3.29
CA ILE A 119 -10.64 4.11 -2.86
C ILE A 119 -9.62 3.31 -2.02
N ASN A 120 -8.43 3.08 -2.59
CA ASN A 120 -7.41 2.21 -1.99
C ASN A 120 -6.85 2.78 -0.68
N ASN A 121 -6.66 4.11 -0.57
CA ASN A 121 -6.20 4.72 0.67
C ASN A 121 -7.26 4.64 1.78
N TYR A 122 -8.53 4.92 1.49
CA TYR A 122 -9.59 4.80 2.50
C TYR A 122 -9.73 3.36 2.97
N TYR A 123 -9.69 2.41 2.04
CA TYR A 123 -9.70 1.00 2.36
C TYR A 123 -8.54 0.58 3.29
N CYS A 124 -7.32 1.05 3.01
CA CYS A 124 -6.17 0.83 3.88
C CYS A 124 -6.35 1.42 5.28
N GLN A 125 -6.85 2.66 5.36
CA GLN A 125 -7.09 3.32 6.65
C GLN A 125 -8.10 2.55 7.51
N ILE A 126 -9.14 2.01 6.90
CA ILE A 126 -10.11 1.17 7.59
C ILE A 126 -9.45 -0.10 8.13
N LYS A 127 -8.65 -0.79 7.31
CA LYS A 127 -7.90 -1.99 7.72
C LYS A 127 -6.93 -1.72 8.87
N GLN A 128 -6.19 -0.61 8.79
CA GLN A 128 -5.25 -0.19 9.83
C GLN A 128 -5.95 0.06 11.16
N ARG A 129 -7.03 0.84 11.14
CA ARG A 129 -7.82 1.12 12.35
C ARG A 129 -8.46 -0.14 12.94
N TYR A 130 -8.93 -1.05 12.08
CA TYR A 130 -9.47 -2.32 12.53
C TYR A 130 -8.39 -3.16 13.22
N PHE A 131 -7.20 -3.29 12.63
CA PHE A 131 -6.08 -4.00 13.26
C PHE A 131 -5.67 -3.33 14.58
N GLU A 132 -5.57 -2.01 14.64
CA GLU A 132 -5.23 -1.27 15.87
C GLU A 132 -6.25 -1.47 17.00
N THR A 133 -7.52 -1.70 16.65
CA THR A 133 -8.59 -1.89 17.64
C THR A 133 -8.76 -3.36 18.06
N THR A 134 -8.46 -4.29 17.15
CA THR A 134 -8.83 -5.71 17.32
C THR A 134 -7.65 -6.66 17.36
N GLU A 135 -6.46 -6.19 16.98
CA GLU A 135 -5.23 -6.97 16.77
C GLU A 135 -5.43 -8.13 15.77
N ARG A 136 -6.41 -7.98 14.86
CA ARG A 136 -6.76 -8.98 13.85
C ARG A 136 -6.68 -8.38 12.47
N TRP A 137 -6.15 -9.18 11.54
CA TRP A 137 -6.26 -8.88 10.11
C TRP A 137 -7.63 -9.24 9.57
N PHE A 138 -8.04 -8.58 8.49
CA PHE A 138 -9.24 -8.98 7.77
C PHE A 138 -9.11 -10.39 7.19
N THR A 139 -10.21 -11.14 7.25
CA THR A 139 -10.41 -12.32 6.41
C THR A 139 -10.62 -11.91 4.95
N ASP A 140 -10.52 -12.87 4.01
CA ASP A 140 -10.76 -12.57 2.59
C ASP A 140 -12.19 -12.05 2.34
N GLU A 141 -13.18 -12.58 3.04
CA GLU A 141 -14.56 -12.09 2.93
C GLU A 141 -14.71 -10.65 3.44
N GLN A 142 -14.04 -10.32 4.55
CA GLN A 142 -13.97 -8.95 5.05
C GLN A 142 -13.23 -8.02 4.08
N ARG A 143 -12.17 -8.51 3.43
CA ARG A 143 -11.42 -7.74 2.43
C ARG A 143 -12.31 -7.34 1.26
N TYR A 144 -12.95 -8.32 0.60
CA TYR A 144 -13.81 -8.08 -0.55
C TYR A 144 -15.04 -7.23 -0.22
N SER A 145 -15.75 -7.56 0.86
CA SER A 145 -16.97 -6.85 1.25
C SER A 145 -16.69 -5.39 1.64
N THR A 146 -15.62 -5.15 2.40
CA THR A 146 -15.24 -3.80 2.80
C THR A 146 -14.75 -2.99 1.60
N TYR A 147 -13.92 -3.57 0.73
CA TYR A 147 -13.45 -2.88 -0.47
C TYR A 147 -14.62 -2.42 -1.34
N LYS A 148 -15.58 -3.31 -1.61
CA LYS A 148 -16.78 -2.99 -2.39
C LYS A 148 -17.57 -1.83 -1.78
N ARG A 149 -17.75 -1.81 -0.45
CA ARG A 149 -18.47 -0.74 0.25
C ARG A 149 -17.72 0.59 0.19
N VAL A 150 -16.38 0.56 0.33
CA VAL A 150 -15.53 1.75 0.18
C VAL A 150 -15.58 2.29 -1.24
N LYS A 151 -15.48 1.42 -2.26
CA LYS A 151 -15.60 1.80 -3.68
C LYS A 151 -16.92 2.55 -3.92
N LEU A 152 -18.05 1.97 -3.48
CA LEU A 152 -19.37 2.61 -3.63
C LEU A 152 -19.44 3.95 -2.89
N ALA A 153 -19.03 4.01 -1.63
CA ALA A 153 -19.02 5.25 -0.85
C ALA A 153 -18.21 6.37 -1.51
N VAL A 154 -17.01 6.05 -2.02
CA VAL A 154 -16.16 7.03 -2.71
C VAL A 154 -16.81 7.49 -4.03
N LEU A 155 -17.36 6.58 -4.82
CA LEU A 155 -18.05 6.92 -6.07
C LEU A 155 -19.31 7.76 -5.82
N ASP A 156 -20.09 7.45 -4.79
CA ASP A 156 -21.26 8.25 -4.41
C ASP A 156 -20.84 9.67 -3.96
N SER A 157 -19.77 9.79 -3.18
CA SER A 157 -19.22 11.10 -2.77
C SER A 157 -18.67 11.94 -3.93
N LEU A 158 -18.42 11.33 -5.10
CA LEU A 158 -18.01 12.04 -6.31
C LEU A 158 -19.18 12.64 -7.08
N ALA A 159 -20.37 12.05 -6.93
CA ALA A 159 -21.59 12.55 -7.53
C ALA A 159 -22.11 13.80 -6.77
N ASP A 160 -21.96 13.82 -5.45
CA ASP A 160 -22.35 14.95 -4.59
C ASP A 160 -21.16 15.90 -4.31
N ARG A 161 -21.18 17.07 -4.95
CA ARG A 161 -20.01 17.99 -4.97
C ARG A 161 -19.99 19.01 -3.83
N GLU A 162 -21.04 19.09 -3.02
CA GLU A 162 -21.27 20.25 -2.14
C GLU A 162 -21.03 19.95 -0.65
N SER A 163 -21.01 18.68 -0.22
CA SER A 163 -20.88 18.34 1.21
C SER A 163 -19.97 17.14 1.51
N GLU A 164 -19.26 17.19 2.64
CA GLU A 164 -18.56 16.04 3.21
C GLU A 164 -19.61 15.00 3.61
N THR A 165 -19.58 13.83 2.95
CA THR A 165 -20.51 12.75 3.25
C THR A 165 -19.83 11.73 4.16
N ILE A 166 -20.47 11.40 5.27
CA ILE A 166 -20.02 10.36 6.19
C ILE A 166 -20.70 9.06 5.81
N PHE A 167 -19.91 8.06 5.46
CA PHE A 167 -20.35 6.70 5.19
C PHE A 167 -20.01 5.81 6.38
N GLU A 168 -20.98 5.00 6.78
CA GLU A 168 -20.77 3.91 7.72
C GLU A 168 -20.49 2.62 6.96
N ILE A 169 -19.33 2.03 7.22
CA ILE A 169 -18.85 0.82 6.55
C ILE A 169 -18.77 -0.30 7.62
N PRO A 170 -19.84 -1.09 7.79
CA PRO A 170 -19.80 -2.22 8.71
C PRO A 170 -18.80 -3.27 8.21
N ILE A 171 -18.02 -3.84 9.12
CA ILE A 171 -17.15 -4.98 8.83
C ILE A 171 -17.93 -6.24 9.17
N ILE A 172 -18.14 -7.09 8.17
CA ILE A 172 -18.91 -8.32 8.35
C ILE A 172 -18.19 -9.26 9.32
N ASP A 173 -18.97 -10.01 10.11
CA ASP A 173 -18.49 -11.03 11.06
C ASP A 173 -17.42 -10.56 12.05
N SER A 174 -17.26 -9.24 12.23
CA SER A 174 -16.41 -8.70 13.27
C SER A 174 -17.03 -8.97 14.64
N VAL A 175 -16.23 -9.46 15.57
CA VAL A 175 -16.65 -9.69 16.96
C VAL A 175 -15.67 -8.97 17.90
N PRO A 176 -16.10 -7.92 18.62
CA PRO A 176 -17.43 -7.31 18.60
C PRO A 176 -17.75 -6.63 17.24
N PRO A 177 -19.04 -6.32 16.94
CA PRO A 177 -19.41 -5.59 15.74
C PRO A 177 -18.59 -4.29 15.60
N TRP A 178 -18.04 -4.08 14.41
CA TRP A 178 -17.15 -2.97 14.12
C TRP A 178 -17.60 -2.25 12.85
N THR A 179 -17.65 -0.92 12.91
CA THR A 179 -18.06 -0.07 11.79
C THR A 179 -17.04 1.05 11.60
N ALA A 180 -16.51 1.16 10.39
CA ALA A 180 -15.69 2.30 10.02
C ALA A 180 -16.59 3.49 9.69
N ARG A 181 -16.19 4.67 10.18
CA ARG A 181 -16.73 5.95 9.73
C ARG A 181 -15.76 6.56 8.74
N LEU A 182 -16.21 6.72 7.50
CA LEU A 182 -15.45 7.24 6.37
C LEU A 182 -16.03 8.58 5.98
N ALA A 183 -15.28 9.65 6.20
CA ALA A 183 -15.62 10.98 5.70
C ALA A 183 -15.01 11.15 4.31
N ALA A 184 -15.77 10.83 3.26
CA ALA A 184 -15.31 11.04 1.90
C ALA A 184 -15.69 12.45 1.44
N ARG A 185 -14.68 13.16 0.92
CA ARG A 185 -14.82 14.47 0.31
C ARG A 185 -14.66 14.36 -1.20
N SER A 186 -15.26 15.31 -1.92
CA SER A 186 -15.09 15.39 -3.38
C SER A 186 -13.60 15.40 -3.77
N VAL A 187 -13.24 14.68 -4.84
CA VAL A 187 -11.84 14.44 -5.28
C VAL A 187 -11.06 15.73 -5.58
N ARG A 188 -11.73 16.89 -5.71
CA ARG A 188 -11.03 18.19 -5.78
C ARG A 188 -10.13 18.45 -4.56
N GLN A 189 -10.55 18.07 -3.35
CA GLN A 189 -9.72 18.22 -2.15
C GLN A 189 -8.67 17.12 -1.98
N PHE A 190 -8.73 16.01 -2.72
CA PHE A 190 -7.64 15.03 -2.78
C PHE A 190 -6.37 15.61 -3.42
N ARG A 191 -6.51 16.61 -4.31
CA ARG A 191 -5.36 17.38 -4.82
C ARG A 191 -4.71 18.23 -3.73
N ASP A 192 -5.51 18.82 -2.84
CA ASP A 192 -5.03 19.69 -1.77
C ASP A 192 -4.45 18.89 -0.58
N THR A 193 -5.11 17.80 -0.19
CA THR A 193 -4.60 16.89 0.87
C THR A 193 -3.40 16.06 0.43
N LYS A 194 -3.19 15.81 -0.87
CA LYS A 194 -1.92 15.21 -1.36
C LYS A 194 -0.74 16.15 -1.08
N CYS A 195 -0.92 17.46 -1.19
CA CYS A 195 0.10 18.42 -0.79
C CYS A 195 0.33 18.41 0.72
N GLU A 196 -0.72 18.37 1.54
CA GLU A 196 -0.60 18.36 3.00
C GLU A 196 -0.07 17.05 3.59
N PHE A 197 -0.48 15.90 3.07
CA PHE A 197 -0.01 14.58 3.52
C PHE A 197 1.45 14.33 3.12
N LEU A 198 1.83 14.70 1.89
CA LEU A 198 3.24 14.65 1.48
C LEU A 198 4.10 15.68 2.23
N ALA A 199 3.54 16.85 2.58
CA ALA A 199 4.24 17.84 3.42
C ALA A 199 4.42 17.36 4.87
N ARG A 200 3.39 16.73 5.47
CA ARG A 200 3.50 16.13 6.81
C ARG A 200 4.50 14.98 6.85
N LEU A 201 4.49 14.09 5.86
CA LEU A 201 5.49 13.01 5.76
C LEU A 201 6.91 13.55 5.55
N ALA A 202 7.07 14.66 4.81
CA ALA A 202 8.36 15.32 4.64
C ALA A 202 8.85 15.99 5.94
N GLN A 203 7.97 16.62 6.71
CA GLN A 203 8.28 17.20 8.02
C GLN A 203 8.65 16.12 9.05
N MET A 204 7.89 15.03 9.13
CA MET A 204 8.19 13.91 10.02
C MET A 204 9.51 13.22 9.68
N SER A 205 9.97 13.26 8.42
CA SER A 205 11.28 12.74 8.01
C SER A 205 12.45 13.71 8.22
N ALA A 206 12.17 14.98 8.53
CA ALA A 206 13.18 16.01 8.78
C ALA A 206 13.45 16.21 10.28
N GLU A 207 12.56 15.70 11.15
CA GLU A 207 12.64 15.81 12.61
C GLU A 207 13.18 14.53 13.29
N SER A 208 13.57 13.52 12.51
CA SER A 208 14.21 12.26 12.95
C SER A 208 15.61 12.11 12.38
#